data_AF-A0A482RBL9-F1
#
_entry.id   AF-A0A482RBL9-F1
#
_cell.length_a   1.000
_cell.length_b   1.000
_cell.length_c   1.000
_cell.angle_alpha   90.00
_cell.angle_beta   90.00
_cell.angle_gamma   90.00
#
_symmetry.space_group_name_H-M   'P 1'
#
loop_
_entity.id
_entity.type
_entity.pdbx_description
1 polymer ?
#
loop_
_entity_poly.entity_id
_entity_poly.type
_entity_poly.pdbx_seq_one_letter_code
_entity_poly.pdbx_strand_id
1 'polypeptide(L)' 'AAQEFDGSDSGARPDEAVSWGKIKLTAHPVKIYADATLVFPLIVAQTFVPHLAAAKAAVAGTDKAPDASVAPAERADDPE' A
#
# COMPACT_ATOMS: atom_id res chain seq x y z
N ALA A 1 -19.08 14.86 -7.01
CA ALA A 1 -20.05 14.23 -7.93
C ALA A 1 -19.41 12.96 -8.46
N ALA A 2 -19.80 11.83 -7.89
CA ALA A 2 -19.37 10.48 -8.27
C ALA A 2 -20.25 9.53 -7.43
N GLN A 3 -21.36 9.07 -8.00
CA GLN A 3 -22.32 8.22 -7.30
C GLN A 3 -22.77 7.12 -8.25
N GLU A 4 -22.94 5.90 -7.76
CA GLU A 4 -23.19 4.76 -8.65
C GLU A 4 -24.48 4.86 -9.47
N PHE A 5 -25.48 5.58 -8.96
CA PHE A 5 -26.77 5.72 -9.64
C PHE A 5 -26.67 6.48 -10.96
N ASP A 6 -25.63 7.29 -11.15
CA ASP A 6 -25.44 8.10 -12.36
C ASP A 6 -24.77 7.32 -13.50
N GLY A 7 -24.30 6.08 -13.24
CA GLY A 7 -23.68 5.22 -14.25
C GLY A 7 -22.36 5.75 -14.82
N SER A 8 -21.71 6.71 -14.15
CA SER A 8 -20.42 7.26 -14.58
C SER A 8 -19.25 6.36 -14.17
N ASP A 9 -18.18 6.34 -14.98
CA ASP A 9 -16.93 5.62 -14.66
C ASP A 9 -16.32 6.14 -13.35
N SER A 10 -16.44 7.45 -13.07
CA SER A 10 -16.03 8.06 -11.79
C SER A 10 -16.84 7.56 -10.59
N GLY A 11 -18.10 7.20 -10.80
CA GLY A 11 -19.03 6.68 -9.78
C GLY A 11 -18.98 5.17 -9.59
N ALA A 12 -18.37 4.42 -10.52
CA ALA A 12 -18.36 2.97 -10.57
C ALA A 12 -17.83 2.30 -9.30
N ARG A 13 -18.36 1.11 -8.98
CA ARG A 13 -17.84 0.25 -7.90
C ARG A 13 -16.56 -0.45 -8.35
N PRO A 14 -15.65 -0.80 -7.42
CA PRO A 14 -14.52 -1.67 -7.75
C PRO A 14 -14.94 -3.00 -8.40
N ASP A 15 -16.09 -3.56 -8.01
CA ASP A 15 -16.64 -4.79 -8.62
C ASP A 15 -16.96 -4.61 -10.11
N GLU A 16 -17.37 -3.41 -10.53
CA GLU A 16 -17.57 -3.11 -11.94
C GLU A 16 -16.23 -3.20 -12.69
N ALA A 17 -15.17 -2.61 -12.15
CA ALA A 17 -13.82 -2.73 -12.71
C ALA A 17 -13.29 -4.17 -12.74
N VAL A 18 -13.69 -5.03 -11.79
CA VAL A 18 -13.40 -6.47 -11.83
C VAL A 18 -14.11 -7.15 -13.01
N SER A 19 -15.37 -6.80 -13.28
CA SER A 19 -16.14 -7.40 -14.40
C SER A 19 -15.53 -7.12 -15.78
N TRP A 20 -14.84 -5.99 -15.92
CA TRP A 20 -14.09 -5.61 -17.13
C TRP A 20 -12.67 -6.19 -17.17
N GLY A 21 -12.21 -6.88 -16.12
CA GLY A 21 -10.84 -7.37 -16.00
C GLY A 21 -9.80 -6.28 -15.73
N LYS A 22 -10.22 -5.05 -15.36
CA LYS A 22 -9.32 -3.95 -14.97
C LYS A 22 -8.66 -4.19 -13.61
N ILE A 23 -9.35 -4.91 -12.72
CA ILE A 23 -8.86 -5.35 -11.40
C ILE A 23 -8.77 -6.88 -11.38
N LYS A 24 -7.71 -7.42 -10.77
CA LYS A 24 -7.53 -8.87 -10.59
C LYS A 24 -8.66 -9.46 -9.74
N LEU A 25 -9.08 -10.68 -10.05
CA LEU A 25 -10.07 -11.42 -9.25
C LEU A 25 -9.64 -11.69 -7.80
N THR A 26 -8.34 -11.75 -7.54
CA THR A 26 -7.76 -11.97 -6.21
C THR A 26 -7.46 -10.67 -5.45
N ALA A 27 -7.81 -9.51 -6.02
CA ALA A 27 -7.58 -8.24 -5.35
C ALA A 27 -8.61 -8.01 -4.24
N HIS A 28 -8.22 -7.24 -3.22
CA HIS A 28 -9.11 -6.77 -2.15
C HIS A 28 -9.29 -5.24 -2.25
N PRO A 29 -10.00 -4.74 -3.28
CA PRO A 29 -10.15 -3.30 -3.47
C PRO A 29 -11.10 -2.70 -2.44
N VAL A 30 -10.81 -1.45 -2.02
CA VAL A 30 -11.64 -0.68 -1.10
C VAL A 30 -11.93 0.69 -1.69
N LYS A 31 -13.19 1.10 -1.72
CA LYS A 31 -13.63 2.45 -2.10
C LYS A 31 -14.06 3.23 -0.86
N ILE A 32 -13.40 4.35 -0.58
CA ILE A 32 -13.73 5.25 0.54
C ILE A 32 -14.62 6.36 0.01
N TYR A 33 -15.88 6.40 0.44
CA TYR A 33 -16.83 7.46 0.08
C TYR A 33 -16.65 8.68 0.99
N ALA A 34 -15.62 9.49 0.71
CA ALA A 34 -15.33 10.72 1.45
C ALA A 34 -14.60 11.74 0.57
N ASP A 35 -14.54 13.00 1.01
CA ASP A 35 -13.67 14.01 0.39
C ASP A 35 -12.20 13.67 0.65
N ALA A 36 -11.40 13.65 -0.41
CA ALA A 36 -9.97 13.33 -0.33
C ALA A 36 -9.23 14.25 0.64
N THR A 37 -9.61 15.53 0.73
CA THR A 37 -8.95 16.50 1.63
C THR A 37 -9.09 16.13 3.10
N LEU A 38 -10.12 15.38 3.48
CA LEU A 38 -10.34 14.89 4.84
C LEU A 38 -9.58 13.60 5.12
N VAL A 39 -9.64 12.63 4.20
CA VAL A 39 -9.13 11.26 4.45
C VAL A 39 -7.69 11.06 4.00
N PHE A 40 -7.24 11.75 2.95
CA PHE A 40 -5.90 11.56 2.39
C PHE A 40 -4.78 11.91 3.38
N PRO A 41 -4.85 13.02 4.17
CA PRO A 41 -3.82 13.30 5.17
C PRO A 41 -3.67 12.19 6.22
N LEU A 42 -4.79 11.55 6.61
CA LEU A 42 -4.80 10.45 7.57
C LEU A 42 -4.15 9.19 7.00
N ILE A 43 -4.48 8.85 5.75
CA ILE A 43 -3.85 7.72 5.04
C ILE A 43 -2.34 7.94 4.98
N VAL A 44 -1.88 9.14 4.59
CA VAL A 44 -0.46 9.48 4.54
C VAL A 44 0.21 9.34 5.90
N ALA A 45 -0.41 9.87 6.96
CA ALA A 45 0.12 9.80 8.32
C ALA A 45 0.29 8.35 8.83
N GLN A 46 -0.64 7.44 8.48
CA GLN A 46 -0.64 6.06 8.97
C GLN A 46 0.12 5.07 8.08
N THR A 47 0.42 5.43 6.82
CA THR A 47 1.04 4.49 5.86
C THR A 47 2.38 5.00 5.35
N PHE A 48 2.38 6.10 4.59
CA PHE A 48 3.58 6.63 3.94
C PHE A 48 4.61 7.16 4.93
N VAL A 49 4.18 7.92 5.95
CA VAL A 49 5.09 8.48 6.96
C VAL A 49 5.88 7.39 7.70
N PRO A 50 5.24 6.38 8.34
CA PRO A 50 5.98 5.33 9.03
C PRO A 50 6.82 4.47 8.07
N HIS A 51 6.34 4.19 6.86
CA HIS A 51 7.10 3.43 5.87
C HIS A 51 8.38 4.17 5.45
N LEU A 52 8.31 5.48 5.21
CA LEU A 52 9.47 6.29 4.88
C LEU A 52 10.43 6.43 6.07
N ALA A 53 9.93 6.54 7.29
CA ALA A 53 10.77 6.57 8.49
C ALA A 53 11.55 5.25 8.65
N ALA A 54 10.87 4.11 8.48
CA ALA A 54 11.50 2.78 8.51
C ALA A 54 12.53 2.61 7.39
N ALA A 55 12.20 3.03 6.16
CA ALA A 55 13.13 2.97 5.03
C ALA A 55 14.37 3.85 5.26
N LYS A 56 14.19 5.08 5.76
CA LYS A 56 15.31 5.97 6.11
C LYS A 56 16.19 5.41 7.22
N ALA A 57 15.60 4.79 8.24
CA ALA A 57 16.35 4.12 9.30
C ALA A 57 17.15 2.94 8.76
N ALA A 58 16.58 2.15 7.84
CA ALA A 58 17.28 1.06 7.17
C ALA A 58 18.48 1.55 6.34
N VAL A 59 18.32 2.66 5.61
CA VAL A 59 19.42 3.26 4.82
C VAL A 59 20.49 3.88 5.72
N ALA A 60 20.12 4.62 6.77
CA ALA A 60 21.09 5.17 7.72
C ALA A 60 21.86 4.09 8.51
N GLY A 61 21.27 2.89 8.65
CA GLY A 61 21.93 1.72 9.21
C GLY A 61 22.98 1.08 8.29
N THR A 62 23.00 1.40 6.99
CA THR A 62 23.98 0.85 6.02
C THR A 62 25.26 1.66 5.88
N ASP A 63 25.31 2.88 6.43
CA ASP A 63 26.51 3.74 6.40
C ASP A 63 27.54 3.37 7.49
N LYS A 64 27.18 2.48 8.41
CA LYS A 64 28.14 1.86 9.33
C LYS A 64 28.58 0.54 8.70
N ALA A 65 29.73 0.57 8.02
CA ALA A 65 30.37 -0.64 7.51
C ALA A 65 30.32 -1.73 8.58
N PRO A 66 29.81 -2.94 8.29
CA PRO A 66 29.93 -4.03 9.24
C PRO A 66 31.42 -4.30 9.41
N ASP A 67 31.89 -4.23 10.66
CA ASP A 67 33.13 -4.91 11.04
C ASP A 67 33.03 -6.34 10.49
N ALA A 68 34.04 -6.74 9.72
CA ALA A 68 34.10 -8.00 9.00
C ALA A 68 34.29 -9.15 9.99
N SER A 69 33.26 -9.46 10.78
CA SER A 69 33.10 -10.72 11.49
C SER A 69 31.69 -10.87 12.04
N VAL A 70 30.74 -11.38 11.24
CA VAL A 70 29.71 -12.35 11.67
C VAL A 70 29.07 -12.93 10.39
N ALA A 71 29.06 -14.26 10.29
CA ALA A 71 28.55 -15.05 9.18
C ALA A 71 27.01 -14.96 9.02
N PRO A 72 26.44 -15.23 7.83
CA PRO A 72 24.99 -15.18 7.63
C PRO A 72 24.32 -16.45 8.19
N ALA A 73 23.45 -16.29 9.18
CA ALA A 73 22.53 -17.33 9.60
C ALA A 73 21.25 -17.25 8.74
N GLU A 74 21.17 -18.18 7.79
CA GLU A 74 20.00 -18.93 7.28
C GLU A 74 18.63 -18.22 7.12
N ARG A 75 18.13 -18.27 5.87
CA ARG A 75 16.71 -18.09 5.54
C ARG A 75 15.91 -19.17 6.26
N ALA A 76 14.98 -18.76 7.13
CA ALA A 76 13.89 -19.62 7.55
C ALA A 76 12.72 -19.44 6.58
N ASP A 77 12.19 -20.58 6.17
CA ASP A 77 11.13 -20.84 5.19
C ASP A 77 9.83 -20.02 5.36
N ASP A 78 9.17 -19.79 4.22
CA ASP A 78 7.73 -19.53 4.10
C ASP A 78 6.92 -20.65 4.78
N PRO A 79 5.83 -20.30 5.48
CA PRO A 79 4.62 -21.11 5.33
C PRO A 79 3.34 -20.29 5.10
N GLU A 80 2.68 -20.68 3.99
CA GLU A 80 1.26 -20.52 3.56
C GLU A 80 0.49 -19.21 3.80
#